data_AF-A0A2V5SJ76-F1
#
_entry.id   AF-A0A2V5SJ76-F1
#
_cell.length_a   1.000
_cell.length_b   1.000
_cell.length_c   1.000
_cell.angle_alpha   90.00
_cell.angle_beta   90.00
_cell.angle_gamma   90.00
#
_symmetry.space_group_name_H-M   'P 1'
#
loop_
_entity.id
_entity.type
_entity.pdbx_description
1 polymer ?
#
loop_
_entity_poly.entity_id
_entity_poly.type
_entity_poly.pdbx_seq_one_letter_code
_entity_poly.pdbx_strand_id
1 'polypeptide(L)' 'MSAQSQRLFTVRRADSNDGGAILACLAAAFAPYRNSYTPAGFADTVLDSQSIEHRLSEMCVFVAVSEGDVVGTI' A
#
# COMPACT_ATOMS: atom_id res chain seq x y z
N MET A 1 -26.37 -8.42 9.16
CA MET A 1 -25.16 -7.57 9.16
C MET A 1 -24.04 -8.44 9.66
N SER A 2 -23.22 -8.95 8.74
CA SER A 2 -22.17 -9.94 9.04
C SER A 2 -21.15 -9.33 10.00
N ALA A 3 -20.84 -10.01 11.09
CA ALA A 3 -19.74 -9.64 11.97
C ALA A 3 -18.46 -9.60 11.12
N GLN A 4 -17.86 -8.42 10.95
CA GLN A 4 -16.50 -8.33 10.45
C GLN A 4 -15.63 -9.09 11.45
N SER A 5 -15.09 -10.24 11.02
CA SER A 5 -14.02 -10.90 11.75
C SER A 5 -12.91 -9.86 11.95
N GLN A 6 -12.65 -9.45 13.18
CA GLN A 6 -11.53 -8.57 13.50
C GLN A 6 -10.26 -9.36 13.22
N ARG A 7 -9.75 -9.28 11.98
CA ARG A 7 -8.44 -9.81 11.66
C ARG A 7 -7.45 -9.07 12.53
N LEU A 8 -6.61 -9.82 13.25
CA LEU A 8 -5.47 -9.22 13.95
C LEU A 8 -4.52 -8.66 12.89
N PHE A 9 -4.29 -7.36 12.96
CA PHE A 9 -3.26 -6.69 12.18
C PHE A 9 -2.43 -5.81 13.11
N THR A 10 -1.15 -5.72 12.81
CA THR A 10 -0.22 -4.79 13.46
C THR A 10 0.04 -3.64 12.51
N VAL A 11 -0.10 -2.41 13.00
CA VAL A 11 0.33 -1.21 12.27
C VAL A 11 1.72 -0.84 12.73
N ARG A 12 2.65 -0.70 11.78
CA ARG A 12 4.02 -0.25 12.05
C ARG A 12 4.51 0.69 10.96
N ARG A 13 5.54 1.47 11.27
CA ARG A 13 6.26 2.23 10.25
C ARG A 13 6.86 1.25 9.24
N ALA A 14 6.76 1.59 7.97
CA ALA A 14 7.36 0.82 6.88
C ALA A 14 8.89 0.96 6.91
N ASP A 15 9.58 -0.09 6.52
CA ASP A 15 11.02 -0.08 6.24
C ASP A 15 11.29 -0.38 4.76
N SER A 16 12.57 -0.32 4.36
CA SER A 16 12.97 -0.49 2.96
C SER A 16 12.57 -1.83 2.34
N ASN A 17 12.35 -2.87 3.16
CA ASN A 17 11.96 -4.20 2.69
C ASN A 17 10.46 -4.29 2.37
N ASP A 18 9.64 -3.35 2.86
CA ASP A 18 8.19 -3.35 2.61
C ASP A 18 7.83 -2.88 1.19
N GLY A 19 8.78 -2.27 0.46
CA GLY A 19 8.51 -1.61 -0.81
C GLY A 19 7.73 -2.49 -1.80
N GLY A 20 8.19 -3.72 -2.04
CA GLY A 20 7.49 -4.64 -2.95
C GLY A 20 6.07 -5.00 -2.49
N ALA A 21 5.86 -5.19 -1.19
CA ALA A 21 4.55 -5.53 -0.63
C ALA A 21 3.59 -4.34 -0.68
N ILE A 22 4.09 -3.12 -0.45
CA ILE A 22 3.34 -1.87 -0.62
C ILE A 22 2.89 -1.69 -2.07
N LEU A 23 3.79 -1.90 -3.04
CA LEU A 23 3.46 -1.82 -4.46
C LEU A 23 2.36 -2.79 -4.85
N ALA A 24 2.46 -4.05 -4.42
CA ALA A 24 1.44 -5.06 -4.67
C ALA A 24 0.09 -4.68 -4.02
N CYS A 25 0.11 -4.19 -2.78
CA CYS A 25 -1.08 -3.74 -2.06
C CYS A 25 -1.77 -2.58 -2.78
N LEU A 26 -1.01 -1.55 -3.19
CA LEU A 26 -1.54 -0.40 -3.93
C LEU A 26 -2.10 -0.82 -5.29
N ALA A 27 -1.36 -1.64 -6.05
CA ALA A 27 -1.81 -2.12 -7.35
C ALA A 27 -3.13 -2.89 -7.25
N ALA A 28 -3.26 -3.80 -6.28
CA ALA A 28 -4.48 -4.57 -6.05
C ALA A 28 -5.66 -3.67 -5.62
N ALA A 29 -5.44 -2.72 -4.72
CA ALA A 29 -6.48 -1.84 -4.21
C ALA A 29 -7.01 -0.87 -5.29
N PHE A 30 -6.14 -0.37 -6.17
CA PHE A 30 -6.49 0.67 -7.14
C PHE A 30 -6.79 0.14 -8.56
N ALA A 31 -6.45 -1.12 -8.88
CA ALA A 31 -6.76 -1.73 -10.17
C ALA A 31 -8.24 -1.56 -10.61
N PRO A 32 -9.25 -1.75 -9.74
CA PRO A 32 -10.66 -1.55 -10.11
C PRO A 32 -11.00 -0.12 -10.52
N TYR A 33 -10.23 0.86 -10.05
CA TYR A 33 -10.47 2.29 -10.27
C TYR A 33 -9.58 2.88 -11.36
N ARG A 34 -8.76 2.08 -12.05
CA ARG A 34 -7.77 2.58 -13.01
C ARG A 34 -8.32 3.58 -14.03
N ASN A 35 -9.53 3.31 -14.54
CA ASN A 35 -10.19 4.17 -15.54
C ASN A 35 -10.82 5.44 -14.95
N SER A 36 -10.89 5.55 -13.62
CA SER A 36 -11.34 6.75 -12.90
C SER A 36 -10.19 7.74 -12.67
N TYR A 37 -8.94 7.36 -12.97
CA TYR A 37 -7.76 8.20 -12.83
C TYR A 37 -7.24 8.67 -14.19
N THR A 38 -6.60 9.83 -14.21
CA THR A 38 -5.67 10.16 -15.29
C THR A 38 -4.44 9.23 -15.19
N PRO A 39 -3.72 8.96 -16.29
CA PRO A 39 -2.49 8.15 -16.22
C PRO A 39 -1.49 8.66 -15.17
N ALA A 40 -1.34 9.99 -15.06
CA ALA A 40 -0.47 10.61 -14.06
C ALA A 40 -0.99 10.42 -12.62
N GLY A 41 -2.30 10.62 -12.39
CA GLY A 41 -2.89 10.41 -11.07
C GLY A 41 -2.83 8.96 -10.61
N PHE A 42 -2.95 8.01 -11.54
CA PHE A 42 -2.78 6.59 -11.24
C PHE A 42 -1.34 6.27 -10.87
N ALA A 43 -0.34 6.81 -11.58
CA ALA A 43 1.08 6.60 -11.28
C ALA A 43 1.51 7.23 -9.95
N ASP A 44 0.90 8.36 -9.55
CA ASP A 44 1.15 8.98 -8.24
C ASP A 44 0.53 8.20 -7.07
N THR A 45 -0.49 7.40 -7.37
CA THR A 45 -1.20 6.56 -6.39
C THR A 45 -0.59 5.16 -6.31
N VAL A 46 -0.50 4.48 -7.46
CA VAL A 46 0.13 3.19 -7.66
C VAL A 46 1.56 3.45 -8.14
N LEU A 47 2.41 3.58 -7.14
CA LEU A 47 3.84 3.85 -7.28
C LEU A 47 4.53 2.81 -8.16
N ASP A 48 5.74 3.15 -8.59
CA ASP A 48 6.72 2.23 -9.12
C ASP A 48 7.87 2.00 -8.13
N SER A 49 8.81 1.12 -8.48
CA SER A 49 9.94 0.76 -7.62
C SER A 49 10.82 1.96 -7.25
N GLN A 50 10.96 2.95 -8.13
CA GLN A 50 11.78 4.12 -7.86
C GLN A 50 11.09 5.09 -6.90
N SER A 51 9.79 5.34 -7.13
CA SER A 51 9.00 6.27 -6.34
C SER A 51 8.67 5.74 -4.93
N ILE A 52 8.58 4.42 -4.73
CA ILE A 52 8.41 3.84 -3.39
C ILE A 52 9.67 4.00 -2.53
N GLU A 53 10.87 3.83 -3.09
CA GLU A 53 12.12 4.06 -2.36
C GLU A 53 12.21 5.50 -1.85
N HIS A 54 11.86 6.45 -2.72
CA HIS A 54 11.80 7.87 -2.37
C HIS A 54 10.77 8.12 -1.26
N ARG A 55 9.54 7.61 -1.39
CA ARG A 55 8.49 7.72 -0.37
C ARG A 55 8.93 7.16 0.99
N LEU A 56 9.58 6.00 1.01
CA LEU A 56 10.07 5.39 2.25
C LEU A 56 11.21 6.19 2.89
N SER A 57 12.02 6.90 2.10
CA SER A 57 13.11 7.74 2.59
C SER A 57 12.66 9.12 3.09
N GLU A 58 11.65 9.73 2.45
CA GLU A 58 11.27 11.13 2.69
C GLU A 58 9.98 11.28 3.50
N MET A 59 9.10 10.27 3.46
CA MET A 59 7.79 10.34 4.10
C MET A 59 7.69 9.37 5.29
N CYS A 60 6.66 9.59 6.11
CA CYS A 60 6.32 8.68 7.19
C CYS A 60 5.23 7.72 6.68
N VAL A 61 5.67 6.59 6.11
CA VAL A 61 4.78 5.55 5.58
C VAL A 61 4.50 4.52 6.67
N PHE A 62 3.24 4.14 6.82
CA PHE A 62 2.81 3.04 7.68
C PHE A 62 2.26 1.89 6.85
N VAL A 63 2.42 0.67 7.39
CA VAL A 63 1.82 -0.55 6.85
C VAL A 63 0.99 -1.24 7.91
N ALA A 64 -0.15 -1.77 7.50
CA ALA A 64 -0.90 -2.75 8.26
C ALA A 64 -0.48 -4.14 7.80
N VAL A 65 0.00 -4.96 8.74
CA VAL A 65 0.47 -6.32 8.47
C VAL A 65 -0.47 -7.33 9.12
N SER A 66 -0.95 -8.30 8.36
CA SER A 66 -1.77 -9.42 8.85
C SER A 66 -1.20 -10.71 8.29
N GLU A 67 -0.95 -11.71 9.14
CA GLU A 67 -0.40 -13.02 8.74
C GLU A 67 0.95 -12.94 7.98
N GLY A 68 1.68 -11.83 8.14
CA GLY A 68 2.96 -11.58 7.45
C GLY A 68 2.83 -10.73 6.18
N ASP A 69 1.61 -10.51 5.69
CA ASP A 69 1.34 -9.76 4.48
C ASP A 69 0.96 -8.30 4.77
N VAL A 70 1.45 -7.39 3.93
CA VAL A 70 0.96 -6.00 3.92
C VAL A 70 -0.45 -5.98 3.32
N VAL A 71 -1.43 -5.63 4.14
CA VAL A 71 -2.86 -5.56 3.76
C VAL A 71 -3.36 -4.12 3.62
N GLY A 72 -2.51 -3.13 3.89
CA GLY A 72 -2.82 -1.71 3.75
C GLY A 72 -1.62 -0.82 4.02
N THR A 73 -1.68 0.42 3.54
CA THR A 73 -0.64 1.43 3.72
C THR A 73 -1.23 2.84 3.75
N ILE A 74 -0.55 3.78 4.43
CA ILE A 74 -0.86 5.22 4.47
C ILE A 74 0.41 6.05 4.53
#